data_AF-A0A520B5B8-F1
#
_entry.id   AF-A0A520B5B8-F1
#
_cell.length_a   1.000
_cell.length_b   1.000
_cell.length_c   1.000
_cell.angle_alpha   90.00
_cell.angle_beta   90.00
_cell.angle_gamma   90.00
#
_symmetry.space_group_name_H-M   'P 1'
#
loop_
_entity.id
_entity.type
_entity.pdbx_description
1 polymer ?
#
loop_
_entity_poly.entity_id
_entity_poly.type
_entity_poly.pdbx_seq_one_letter_code
_entity_poly.pdbx_strand_id
1 'polypeptide(L)'
;MKLNTIFSKIKAKFTVGSNSKRTIIKQHDVTDCGAACLASIAIHYGLDMPIARIRQYASTDKKGTNVLGLIEASSRLGFSAKGVKADYDNLFSIPLPVIAHVIQNKLPHYVVIYAIHSDYIEVMDPAYGEMQKIPHSEFREKWSGVLLMLLPGDDFTAGTERISLEKRFLYLLMPHKSILIQVLIGAIFYTILGLSTSIFLQKIVDNVLPEGNTNLLNLMGTVMIIIILLQIFINYAKTLLTIKTGQQIDARLILGYYKHLLKLPQQFFDTMRVGEIISRMNDAVKIRAFINDVLIGFAVNVFILIFSFALMFTYYWKLALIMLTVIPLYAIIYYFSNKLNRSTQRKLMEKSADLENQLVESVNSV
;
A
#
# COMPACT_ATOMS: atom_id res chain seq x y z
N MET A 1 -34.93 -35.67 -5.24
CA MET A 1 -35.52 -34.38 -4.84
C MET A 1 -34.63 -33.27 -5.43
N LYS A 2 -35.14 -32.50 -6.41
CA LYS A 2 -34.32 -31.78 -7.40
C LYS A 2 -33.52 -30.61 -6.79
N LEU A 3 -32.20 -30.56 -7.03
CA LEU A 3 -31.28 -29.47 -6.65
C LEU A 3 -31.87 -28.08 -6.97
N ASN A 4 -32.54 -27.95 -8.13
CA ASN A 4 -33.15 -26.71 -8.60
C ASN A 4 -34.19 -26.11 -7.63
N THR A 5 -34.91 -26.94 -6.87
CA THR A 5 -35.91 -26.46 -5.91
C THR A 5 -35.24 -25.85 -4.66
N ILE A 6 -34.09 -26.39 -4.26
CA ILE A 6 -33.30 -25.87 -3.14
C ILE A 6 -32.65 -24.52 -3.53
N PHE A 7 -32.07 -24.43 -4.73
CA PHE A 7 -31.48 -23.17 -5.22
C PHE A 7 -32.51 -22.04 -5.39
N SER A 8 -33.72 -22.34 -5.86
CA SER A 8 -34.78 -21.33 -5.97
C SER A 8 -35.21 -20.75 -4.62
N LYS A 9 -35.32 -21.59 -3.58
CA LYS A 9 -35.68 -21.18 -2.22
C LYS A 9 -34.57 -20.37 -1.54
N ILE A 10 -33.30 -20.67 -1.83
CA ILE A 10 -32.15 -19.91 -1.33
C ILE A 10 -32.08 -18.52 -1.99
N LYS A 11 -32.33 -18.44 -3.31
CA LYS A 11 -32.32 -17.19 -4.08
C LYS A 11 -33.42 -16.21 -3.62
N ALA A 12 -34.57 -16.72 -3.19
CA ALA A 12 -35.69 -15.90 -2.71
C ALA A 12 -35.55 -15.43 -1.25
N LYS A 13 -34.76 -16.13 -0.42
CA LYS A 13 -34.64 -15.83 1.02
C LYS A 13 -33.58 -14.78 1.36
N PHE A 14 -32.72 -14.41 0.42
CA PHE A 14 -31.57 -13.52 0.64
C PHE A 14 -31.48 -12.35 -0.34
N THR A 15 -32.62 -11.83 -0.82
CA THR A 15 -32.68 -10.42 -1.26
C THR A 15 -32.65 -9.50 -0.05
N VAL A 16 -31.61 -9.62 0.78
CA VAL A 16 -31.32 -8.69 1.87
C VAL A 16 -30.40 -7.63 1.29
N GLY A 17 -30.86 -6.39 1.34
CA GLY A 17 -30.14 -5.23 0.84
C GLY A 17 -28.73 -5.15 1.42
N SER A 18 -27.74 -5.27 0.55
CA SER A 18 -26.37 -4.87 0.80
C SER A 18 -25.94 -4.12 -0.44
N ASN A 19 -25.36 -2.93 -0.27
CA ASN A 19 -24.65 -2.23 -1.32
C ASN A 19 -23.66 -3.21 -1.95
N SER A 20 -23.99 -3.77 -3.11
CA SER A 20 -23.27 -4.87 -3.76
C SER A 20 -21.95 -4.38 -4.34
N LYS A 21 -21.03 -3.98 -3.47
CA LYS A 21 -19.74 -3.45 -3.88
C LYS A 21 -18.86 -4.63 -4.25
N ARG A 22 -18.59 -4.77 -5.54
CA ARG A 22 -17.53 -5.65 -6.05
C ARG A 22 -16.25 -5.26 -5.32
N THR A 23 -15.66 -6.20 -4.59
CA THR A 23 -14.52 -5.89 -3.72
C THR A 23 -13.27 -6.56 -4.26
N ILE A 24 -12.33 -5.73 -4.67
CA ILE A 24 -11.05 -6.15 -5.21
C ILE A 24 -10.07 -6.29 -4.05
N ILE A 25 -9.52 -7.50 -3.88
CA ILE A 25 -8.51 -7.78 -2.86
C ILE A 25 -7.31 -8.40 -3.57
N LYS A 26 -6.14 -7.80 -3.37
CA LYS A 26 -4.87 -8.34 -3.85
C LYS A 26 -4.25 -9.24 -2.77
N GLN A 27 -3.75 -10.40 -3.16
CA GLN A 27 -3.02 -11.28 -2.26
C GLN A 27 -1.69 -10.62 -1.85
N HIS A 28 -1.29 -10.80 -0.58
CA HIS A 28 -0.02 -10.29 -0.09
C HIS A 28 1.11 -11.28 -0.36
N ASP A 29 0.84 -12.58 -0.15
CA ASP A 29 1.79 -13.67 -0.40
C ASP A 29 1.25 -14.64 -1.46
N VAL A 30 2.15 -15.40 -2.09
CA VAL A 30 1.81 -16.32 -3.21
C VAL A 30 0.81 -17.40 -2.79
N THR A 31 0.79 -17.78 -1.52
CA THR A 31 -0.07 -18.83 -0.95
C THR A 31 -1.47 -18.35 -0.56
N ASP A 32 -1.75 -17.04 -0.67
CA ASP A 32 -2.89 -16.41 0.01
C ASP A 32 -4.13 -16.28 -0.87
N CYS A 33 -4.12 -16.83 -2.08
CA CYS A 33 -5.20 -16.66 -3.06
C CYS A 33 -6.57 -17.06 -2.49
N GLY A 34 -6.67 -18.19 -1.78
CA GLY A 34 -7.90 -18.64 -1.14
C GLY A 34 -8.39 -17.71 -0.02
N ALA A 35 -7.48 -17.30 0.87
CA ALA A 35 -7.81 -16.37 1.96
C ALA A 35 -8.20 -14.98 1.43
N ALA A 36 -7.58 -14.51 0.35
CA ALA A 36 -7.95 -13.27 -0.33
C ALA A 36 -9.33 -13.35 -0.99
N CYS A 37 -9.67 -14.49 -1.62
CA CYS A 37 -11.02 -14.73 -2.16
C CYS A 37 -12.08 -14.69 -1.06
N LEU A 38 -11.82 -15.35 0.07
CA LEU A 38 -12.74 -15.34 1.22
C LEU A 38 -12.86 -13.93 1.82
N ALA A 39 -11.77 -13.17 1.91
CA ALA A 39 -11.79 -11.77 2.36
C ALA A 39 -12.67 -10.88 1.46
N SER A 40 -12.58 -11.08 0.15
CA SER A 40 -13.36 -10.34 -0.85
C SER A 40 -14.86 -10.61 -0.73
N ILE A 41 -15.24 -11.87 -0.53
CA ILE A 41 -16.64 -12.24 -0.27
C ILE A 41 -17.10 -11.75 1.11
N ALA A 42 -16.27 -11.85 2.13
CA ALA A 42 -16.59 -11.33 3.46
C ALA A 42 -16.93 -9.83 3.41
N ILE A 43 -16.10 -9.03 2.73
CA ILE A 43 -16.34 -7.58 2.56
C ILE A 43 -17.60 -7.32 1.72
N HIS A 44 -17.87 -8.14 0.70
CA HIS A 44 -19.09 -8.04 -0.10
C HIS A 44 -20.37 -8.17 0.76
N TYR A 45 -20.33 -9.01 1.79
CA TYR A 45 -21.41 -9.16 2.77
C TYR A 45 -21.29 -8.21 3.99
N GLY A 46 -20.31 -7.30 4.00
CA GLY A 46 -20.16 -6.27 5.03
C GLY A 46 -19.23 -6.61 6.20
N LEU A 47 -18.39 -7.65 6.08
CA LEU A 47 -17.37 -8.01 7.06
C LEU A 47 -15.96 -7.69 6.55
N ASP A 48 -15.33 -6.65 7.08
CA ASP A 48 -13.96 -6.26 6.74
C ASP A 48 -12.93 -6.78 7.75
N MET A 49 -12.22 -7.85 7.37
CA MET A 49 -11.22 -8.54 8.18
C MET A 49 -9.83 -8.53 7.50
N PRO A 50 -8.72 -8.47 8.26
CA PRO A 50 -7.38 -8.64 7.71
C PRO A 50 -7.16 -10.06 7.12
N ILE A 51 -6.58 -10.15 5.92
CA ILE A 51 -6.26 -11.44 5.24
C ILE A 51 -5.43 -12.35 6.15
N ALA A 52 -4.50 -11.79 6.93
CA ALA A 52 -3.67 -12.56 7.86
C ALA A 52 -4.48 -13.37 8.89
N ARG A 53 -5.63 -12.84 9.35
CA ARG A 53 -6.52 -13.54 10.29
C ARG A 53 -7.31 -14.64 9.58
N ILE A 54 -7.77 -14.37 8.36
CA ILE A 54 -8.45 -15.37 7.52
C ILE A 54 -7.51 -16.52 7.18
N ARG A 55 -6.22 -16.26 6.90
CA ARG A 55 -5.21 -17.30 6.68
C ARG A 55 -5.03 -18.23 7.87
N GLN A 56 -5.05 -17.67 9.09
CA GLN A 56 -4.97 -18.46 10.33
C GLN A 56 -6.20 -19.35 10.49
N TYR A 57 -7.41 -18.83 10.19
CA TYR A 57 -8.63 -19.63 10.22
C TYR A 57 -8.65 -20.71 9.14
N ALA A 58 -8.09 -20.40 7.97
CA ALA A 58 -8.02 -21.33 6.85
C ALA A 58 -6.85 -22.31 6.94
N SER A 59 -6.03 -22.23 8.00
CA SER A 59 -4.82 -23.02 8.20
C SER A 59 -3.93 -23.06 6.95
N THR A 60 -3.76 -21.90 6.31
CA THR A 60 -2.97 -21.79 5.07
C THR A 60 -1.51 -22.09 5.36
N ASP A 61 -0.94 -23.05 4.62
CA ASP A 61 0.44 -23.52 4.80
C ASP A 61 1.36 -23.08 3.65
N LYS A 62 2.58 -23.62 3.61
CA LYS A 62 3.57 -23.31 2.58
C LYS A 62 3.15 -23.77 1.17
N LYS A 63 2.18 -24.68 1.05
CA LYS A 63 1.64 -25.20 -0.23
C LYS A 63 0.38 -24.46 -0.64
N GLY A 64 -0.32 -23.81 0.29
CA GLY A 64 -1.48 -22.95 0.02
C GLY A 64 -2.66 -23.26 0.94
N THR A 65 -3.86 -22.90 0.47
CA THR A 65 -5.11 -23.19 1.20
C THR A 65 -5.89 -24.30 0.51
N ASN A 66 -6.28 -25.34 1.27
CA ASN A 66 -7.17 -26.38 0.74
C ASN A 66 -8.65 -25.96 0.84
N VAL A 67 -9.52 -26.63 0.07
CA VAL A 67 -10.97 -26.33 0.06
C VAL A 67 -11.60 -26.54 1.45
N LEU A 68 -11.15 -27.57 2.18
CA LEU A 68 -11.65 -27.86 3.53
C LEU A 68 -11.33 -26.72 4.51
N GLY A 69 -10.11 -26.20 4.48
CA GLY A 69 -9.67 -25.07 5.30
C GLY A 69 -10.42 -23.79 4.95
N LEU A 70 -10.75 -23.57 3.67
CA LEU A 70 -11.65 -22.47 3.29
C LEU A 70 -13.06 -22.64 3.86
N ILE A 71 -13.62 -23.85 3.82
CA ILE A 71 -14.93 -24.14 4.44
C ILE A 71 -14.87 -23.88 5.95
N GLU A 72 -13.85 -24.39 6.64
CA GLU A 72 -13.68 -24.21 8.08
C GLU A 72 -13.51 -22.73 8.45
N ALA A 73 -12.68 -21.99 7.70
CA ALA A 73 -12.52 -20.56 7.88
C ALA A 73 -13.83 -19.80 7.69
N SER A 74 -14.58 -20.16 6.66
CA SER A 74 -15.87 -19.54 6.37
C SER A 74 -16.87 -19.77 7.50
N SER A 75 -16.95 -20.99 8.02
CA SER A 75 -17.78 -21.31 9.19
C SER A 75 -17.38 -20.50 10.42
N ARG A 76 -16.07 -20.31 10.68
CA ARG A 76 -15.58 -19.46 11.79
C ARG A 76 -15.92 -17.98 11.62
N LEU A 77 -16.12 -17.52 10.38
CA LEU A 77 -16.57 -16.16 10.06
C LEU A 77 -18.10 -16.01 10.10
N GLY A 78 -18.84 -17.08 10.42
CA GLY A 78 -20.30 -17.10 10.44
C GLY A 78 -20.97 -17.36 9.08
N PHE A 79 -20.20 -17.71 8.04
CA PHE A 79 -20.75 -18.11 6.75
C PHE A 79 -21.16 -19.59 6.74
N SER A 80 -22.30 -19.89 6.12
CA SER A 80 -22.62 -21.25 5.68
C SER A 80 -21.91 -21.52 4.35
N ALA A 81 -20.88 -22.36 4.39
CA ALA A 81 -20.07 -22.69 3.22
C ALA A 81 -20.25 -24.14 2.77
N LYS A 82 -20.33 -24.36 1.45
CA LYS A 82 -20.37 -25.71 0.84
C LYS A 82 -19.51 -25.79 -0.39
N GLY A 83 -18.58 -26.74 -0.39
CA GLY A 83 -17.82 -27.15 -1.58
C GLY A 83 -18.68 -28.03 -2.48
N VAL A 84 -18.77 -27.69 -3.76
CA VAL A 84 -19.55 -28.44 -4.75
C VAL A 84 -18.72 -28.63 -6.01
N LYS A 85 -18.81 -29.84 -6.58
CA LYS A 85 -18.30 -30.14 -7.91
C LYS A 85 -19.46 -29.96 -8.90
N ALA A 86 -19.27 -29.12 -9.91
CA ALA A 86 -20.31 -28.80 -10.87
C ALA A 86 -19.78 -28.89 -12.30
N ASP A 87 -20.67 -29.23 -13.23
CA ASP A 87 -20.42 -29.08 -14.66
C ASP A 87 -20.67 -27.63 -15.10
N TYR A 88 -20.13 -27.27 -16.26
CA TYR A 88 -20.17 -25.89 -16.77
C TYR A 88 -21.59 -25.36 -16.94
N ASP A 89 -22.50 -26.20 -17.41
CA ASP A 89 -23.90 -25.81 -17.64
C ASP A 89 -24.62 -25.46 -16.34
N ASN A 90 -24.18 -26.03 -15.22
CA ASN A 90 -24.75 -25.75 -13.90
C ASN A 90 -24.23 -24.45 -13.28
N LEU A 91 -23.14 -23.87 -13.83
CA LEU A 91 -22.52 -22.64 -13.31
C LEU A 91 -23.51 -21.46 -13.29
N PHE A 92 -24.40 -21.38 -14.29
CA PHE A 92 -25.42 -20.32 -14.42
C PHE A 92 -26.52 -20.38 -13.35
N SER A 93 -26.68 -21.53 -12.67
CA SER A 93 -27.73 -21.73 -11.66
C SER A 93 -27.27 -21.43 -10.23
N ILE A 94 -25.98 -21.19 -10.04
CA ILE A 94 -25.33 -21.08 -8.73
C ILE A 94 -25.48 -19.66 -8.17
N PRO A 95 -25.73 -19.50 -6.85
CA PRO A 95 -25.75 -18.19 -6.22
C PRO A 95 -24.37 -17.54 -6.25
N LEU A 96 -24.34 -16.24 -6.58
CA LEU A 96 -23.14 -15.41 -6.64
C LEU A 96 -23.09 -14.45 -5.44
N PRO A 97 -21.90 -14.02 -4.98
CA PRO A 97 -20.57 -14.41 -5.46
C PRO A 97 -20.14 -15.82 -4.99
N VAL A 98 -19.31 -16.50 -5.78
CA VAL A 98 -18.82 -17.86 -5.50
C VAL A 98 -17.30 -17.94 -5.72
N ILE A 99 -16.58 -18.71 -4.90
CA ILE A 99 -15.15 -18.97 -5.13
C ILE A 99 -15.03 -20.15 -6.08
N ALA A 100 -14.27 -19.98 -7.17
CA ALA A 100 -13.94 -21.03 -8.12
C ALA A 100 -12.48 -21.42 -8.00
N HIS A 101 -12.21 -22.73 -8.08
CA HIS A 101 -10.86 -23.25 -8.18
C HIS A 101 -10.48 -23.41 -9.66
N VAL A 102 -9.38 -22.79 -10.05
CA VAL A 102 -8.88 -22.74 -11.44
C VAL A 102 -7.43 -23.22 -11.47
N ILE A 103 -6.99 -23.69 -12.62
CA ILE A 103 -5.60 -24.06 -12.89
C ILE A 103 -5.03 -22.96 -13.78
N GLN A 104 -4.04 -22.24 -13.26
CA GLN A 104 -3.38 -21.14 -13.96
C GLN A 104 -1.88 -21.41 -13.97
N ASN A 105 -1.26 -21.39 -15.15
CA ASN A 105 0.17 -21.68 -15.34
C ASN A 105 0.62 -23.00 -14.67
N LYS A 106 -0.21 -24.05 -14.78
CA LYS A 106 -0.01 -25.38 -14.15
C LYS A 106 -0.02 -25.39 -12.61
N LEU A 107 -0.40 -24.30 -11.96
CA LEU A 107 -0.56 -24.20 -10.51
C LEU A 107 -2.05 -24.05 -10.13
N PRO A 108 -2.49 -24.66 -9.01
CA PRO A 108 -3.84 -24.45 -8.48
C PRO A 108 -3.99 -23.02 -7.97
N HIS A 109 -5.11 -22.39 -8.29
CA HIS A 109 -5.42 -21.01 -7.92
C HIS A 109 -6.91 -20.85 -7.57
N TYR A 110 -7.23 -19.86 -6.75
CA TYR A 110 -8.62 -19.53 -6.41
C TYR A 110 -8.97 -18.13 -6.94
N VAL A 111 -10.18 -18.02 -7.49
CA VAL A 111 -10.74 -16.76 -7.99
C VAL A 111 -12.18 -16.58 -7.52
N VAL A 112 -12.68 -15.35 -7.46
CA VAL A 112 -14.08 -15.08 -7.09
C VAL A 112 -14.89 -14.71 -8.33
N ILE A 113 -15.96 -15.45 -8.61
CA ILE A 113 -16.92 -15.10 -9.65
C ILE A 113 -17.97 -14.16 -9.02
N TYR A 114 -18.05 -12.94 -9.54
CA TYR A 114 -19.02 -11.94 -9.09
C TYR A 114 -20.28 -11.88 -9.97
N ALA A 115 -20.12 -12.05 -11.28
CA ALA A 115 -21.21 -12.00 -12.23
C ALA A 115 -20.93 -12.90 -13.43
N ILE A 116 -21.98 -13.51 -13.98
CA ILE A 116 -21.93 -14.32 -15.20
C ILE A 116 -22.85 -13.63 -16.20
N HIS A 117 -22.28 -13.16 -17.32
CA HIS A 117 -23.03 -12.56 -18.43
C HIS A 117 -23.17 -13.60 -19.56
N SER A 118 -23.79 -13.22 -20.68
CA SER A 118 -23.91 -14.11 -21.86
C SER A 118 -22.57 -14.34 -22.57
N ASP A 119 -21.72 -13.30 -22.60
CA ASP A 119 -20.51 -13.28 -23.44
C ASP A 119 -19.23 -13.46 -22.61
N TYR A 120 -19.27 -13.13 -21.32
CA TYR A 120 -18.12 -13.17 -20.43
C TYR A 120 -18.50 -13.43 -18.96
N ILE A 121 -17.53 -13.91 -18.20
CA ILE A 121 -17.59 -14.08 -16.76
C ILE A 121 -16.76 -13.00 -16.09
N GLU A 122 -17.35 -12.31 -15.11
CA GLU A 122 -16.67 -11.30 -14.31
C GLU A 122 -16.04 -11.95 -13.07
N VAL A 123 -14.70 -11.98 -13.06
CA VAL A 123 -13.89 -12.69 -12.08
C VAL A 123 -12.97 -11.72 -11.38
N MET A 124 -12.92 -11.76 -10.05
CA MET A 124 -11.87 -11.12 -9.27
C MET A 124 -10.72 -12.11 -9.09
N ASP A 125 -9.56 -11.77 -9.65
CA ASP A 125 -8.34 -12.55 -9.49
C ASP A 125 -7.46 -11.90 -8.39
N PRO A 126 -7.23 -12.60 -7.26
CA PRO A 126 -6.43 -12.06 -6.16
C PRO A 126 -4.95 -11.89 -6.51
N ALA A 127 -4.42 -12.58 -7.54
CA ALA A 127 -3.02 -12.45 -7.94
C ALA A 127 -2.73 -11.05 -8.51
N TYR A 128 -3.61 -10.57 -9.39
CA TYR A 128 -3.48 -9.25 -9.99
C TYR A 128 -4.15 -8.16 -9.15
N GLY A 129 -5.15 -8.52 -8.34
CA GLY A 129 -5.96 -7.56 -7.60
C GLY A 129 -6.73 -6.64 -8.55
N GLU A 130 -7.35 -7.21 -9.58
CA GLU A 130 -8.16 -6.50 -10.58
C GLU A 130 -9.42 -7.34 -10.89
N MET A 131 -10.52 -6.69 -11.31
CA MET A 131 -11.67 -7.39 -11.90
C MET A 131 -11.37 -7.68 -13.36
N GLN A 132 -11.44 -8.94 -13.77
CA GLN A 132 -11.22 -9.38 -15.14
C GLN A 132 -12.52 -9.85 -15.77
N LYS A 133 -12.64 -9.60 -17.08
CA LYS A 133 -13.71 -10.14 -17.91
C LYS A 133 -13.11 -11.26 -18.75
N ILE A 134 -13.48 -12.50 -18.44
CA ILE A 134 -12.92 -13.68 -19.08
C ILE A 134 -14.00 -14.28 -20.00
N PRO A 135 -13.70 -14.54 -21.29
CA PRO A 135 -14.61 -15.25 -22.18
C PRO A 135 -14.96 -16.64 -21.65
N HIS A 136 -16.16 -17.11 -21.97
CA HIS A 136 -16.64 -18.42 -21.52
C HIS A 136 -15.71 -19.59 -21.90
N SER A 137 -15.15 -19.55 -23.11
CA SER A 137 -14.19 -20.56 -23.61
C SER A 137 -12.93 -20.62 -22.75
N GLU A 138 -12.31 -19.48 -22.49
CA GLU A 138 -11.08 -19.38 -21.71
C GLU A 138 -11.29 -19.81 -20.25
N PHE A 139 -12.42 -19.41 -19.65
CA PHE A 139 -12.72 -19.83 -18.28
C PHE A 139 -12.94 -21.34 -18.19
N ARG A 140 -13.58 -21.94 -19.19
CA ARG A 140 -13.85 -23.39 -19.23
C ARG A 140 -12.57 -24.22 -19.26
N GLU A 141 -11.54 -23.76 -19.97
CA GLU A 141 -10.24 -24.45 -20.02
C GLU A 141 -9.48 -24.35 -18.69
N LYS A 142 -9.58 -23.22 -17.99
CA LYS A 142 -8.89 -22.99 -16.71
C LYS A 142 -9.62 -23.62 -15.52
N TRP A 143 -10.93 -23.74 -15.55
CA TRP A 143 -11.72 -24.13 -14.39
C TRP A 143 -11.62 -25.63 -14.08
N SER A 144 -11.38 -25.97 -12.80
CA SER A 144 -11.23 -27.36 -12.38
C SER A 144 -12.56 -28.07 -12.06
N GLY A 145 -13.70 -27.40 -12.23
CA GLY A 145 -15.03 -27.92 -11.87
C GLY A 145 -15.39 -27.81 -10.39
N VAL A 146 -14.54 -27.22 -9.54
CA VAL A 146 -14.76 -27.10 -8.10
C VAL A 146 -15.16 -25.67 -7.74
N LEU A 147 -16.22 -25.55 -6.96
CA LEU A 147 -16.79 -24.28 -6.49
C LEU A 147 -16.99 -24.34 -4.98
N LEU A 148 -16.86 -23.19 -4.33
CA LEU A 148 -17.15 -23.01 -2.92
C LEU A 148 -18.19 -21.90 -2.78
N MET A 149 -19.42 -22.31 -2.48
CA MET A 149 -20.55 -21.41 -2.25
C MET A 149 -20.55 -20.93 -0.81
N LEU A 150 -20.78 -19.63 -0.63
CA LEU A 150 -20.79 -18.96 0.66
C LEU A 150 -22.05 -18.10 0.78
N LEU A 151 -22.78 -18.31 1.86
CA LEU A 151 -23.95 -17.53 2.23
C LEU A 151 -23.82 -17.11 3.69
N PRO A 152 -24.23 -15.89 4.09
CA PRO A 152 -24.23 -15.50 5.49
C PRO A 152 -25.15 -16.46 6.27
N GLY A 153 -24.60 -17.10 7.31
CA GLY A 153 -25.36 -17.95 8.22
C GLY A 153 -26.01 -17.12 9.33
N ASP A 154 -26.68 -17.81 10.27
CA ASP A 154 -27.36 -17.14 11.39
C ASP A 154 -26.36 -16.44 12.35
N ASP A 155 -25.13 -16.96 12.43
CA ASP A 155 -24.04 -16.39 13.26
C ASP A 155 -23.23 -15.28 12.55
N PHE A 156 -23.58 -14.91 11.31
CA PHE A 156 -22.85 -13.89 10.57
C PHE A 156 -23.13 -12.50 11.13
N THR A 157 -22.06 -11.78 11.48
CA THR A 157 -22.13 -10.38 11.92
C THR A 157 -21.31 -9.48 11.01
N ALA A 158 -21.97 -8.48 10.42
CA ALA A 158 -21.29 -7.44 9.65
C ALA A 158 -20.51 -6.51 10.59
N GLY A 159 -19.33 -6.07 10.16
CA GLY A 159 -18.44 -5.28 10.99
C GLY A 159 -17.08 -5.02 10.34
N THR A 160 -16.25 -4.24 11.02
CA THR A 160 -14.88 -3.96 10.58
C THR A 160 -13.91 -4.24 11.71
N GLU A 161 -13.06 -5.24 11.52
CA GLU A 161 -11.93 -5.49 12.42
C GLU A 161 -10.65 -4.81 11.94
N ARG A 162 -10.65 -4.26 10.72
CA ARG A 162 -9.50 -3.50 10.22
C ARG A 162 -9.36 -2.20 10.99
N ILE A 163 -8.17 -2.01 11.55
CA ILE A 163 -7.76 -0.73 12.11
C ILE A 163 -7.60 0.25 10.95
N SER A 164 -8.31 1.38 11.00
CA SER A 164 -8.19 2.47 10.02
C SER A 164 -6.72 2.89 9.82
N LEU A 165 -6.32 3.08 8.57
CA LEU A 165 -4.94 3.46 8.19
C LEU A 165 -4.48 4.74 8.90
N GLU A 166 -5.37 5.73 9.02
CA GLU A 166 -5.09 7.02 9.67
C GLU A 166 -4.71 6.87 11.15
N LYS A 167 -5.51 6.11 11.92
CA LYS A 167 -5.21 5.84 13.33
C LYS A 167 -3.90 5.08 13.50
N ARG A 168 -3.65 4.09 12.62
CA ARG A 168 -2.40 3.33 12.63
C ARG A 168 -1.20 4.24 12.32
N PHE A 169 -1.35 5.16 11.37
CA PHE A 169 -0.33 6.13 11.01
C PHE A 169 -0.05 7.13 12.15
N LEU A 170 -1.09 7.65 12.79
CA LEU A 170 -0.95 8.56 13.93
C LEU A 170 -0.26 7.87 15.11
N TYR A 171 -0.58 6.60 15.36
CA TYR A 171 0.08 5.76 16.36
C TYR A 171 1.56 5.52 16.04
N LEU A 172 1.91 5.33 14.77
CA LEU A 172 3.30 5.18 14.31
C LEU A 172 4.12 6.48 14.46
N LEU A 173 3.50 7.65 14.31
CA LEU A 173 4.16 8.96 14.47
C LEU A 173 4.29 9.41 15.95
N MET A 174 3.36 9.01 16.82
CA MET A 174 3.31 9.43 18.22
C MET A 174 4.62 9.25 19.01
N PRO A 175 5.35 8.12 18.88
CA PRO A 175 6.61 7.92 19.60
C PRO A 175 7.75 8.87 19.17
N HIS A 176 7.62 9.55 18.02
CA HIS A 176 8.70 10.33 17.40
C HIS A 176 8.44 11.84 17.36
N LYS A 177 7.42 12.32 18.09
CA LYS A 177 7.02 13.74 18.11
C LYS A 177 8.14 14.70 18.50
N SER A 178 9.00 14.32 19.44
CA SER A 178 10.12 15.18 19.89
C SER A 178 11.11 15.46 18.75
N ILE A 179 11.47 14.42 17.98
CA ILE A 179 12.38 14.56 16.84
C ILE A 179 11.71 15.34 15.71
N LEU A 180 10.41 15.07 15.45
CA LEU A 180 9.65 15.83 14.46
C LEU A 180 9.70 17.33 14.75
N ILE A 181 9.49 17.71 16.01
CA ILE A 181 9.54 19.11 16.45
C ILE A 181 10.97 19.68 16.30
N GLN A 182 12.01 18.96 16.73
CA GLN A 182 13.40 19.41 16.59
C GLN A 182 13.81 19.62 15.12
N VAL A 183 13.43 18.69 14.25
CA VAL A 183 13.72 18.76 12.81
C VAL A 183 12.94 19.90 12.15
N LEU A 184 11.68 20.10 12.53
CA LEU A 184 10.86 21.20 12.04
C LEU A 184 11.44 22.56 12.47
N ILE A 185 11.80 22.71 13.75
CA ILE A 185 12.45 23.94 14.26
C ILE A 185 13.78 24.18 13.54
N GLY A 186 14.63 23.16 13.42
CA GLY A 186 15.89 23.27 12.69
C GLY A 186 15.69 23.66 11.22
N ALA A 187 14.65 23.14 10.57
CA ALA A 187 14.29 23.51 9.22
C ALA A 187 13.85 24.97 9.11
N ILE A 188 13.08 25.49 10.07
CA ILE A 188 12.68 26.91 10.11
C ILE A 188 13.93 27.80 10.14
N PHE A 189 14.85 27.55 11.08
CA PHE A 189 16.10 28.31 11.18
C PHE A 189 16.94 28.19 9.92
N TYR A 190 17.08 26.99 9.37
CA TYR A 190 17.79 26.76 8.12
C TYR A 190 17.19 27.56 6.96
N THR A 191 15.85 27.62 6.87
CA THR A 191 15.14 28.38 5.84
C THR A 191 15.38 29.87 5.98
N ILE A 192 15.25 30.41 7.20
CA ILE A 192 15.48 31.84 7.49
C ILE A 192 16.92 32.21 7.11
N LEU A 193 17.91 31.42 7.54
CA LEU A 193 19.31 31.65 7.19
C LEU A 193 19.54 31.53 5.68
N GLY A 194 18.88 30.58 5.01
CA GLY A 194 18.95 30.41 3.56
C GLY A 194 18.46 31.65 2.81
N LEU A 195 17.34 32.22 3.26
CA LEU A 195 16.76 33.44 2.70
C LEU A 195 17.61 34.68 2.94
N SER A 196 18.38 34.73 4.04
CA SER A 196 19.37 35.80 4.27
C SER A 196 20.36 35.94 3.12
N THR A 197 20.68 34.86 2.39
CA THR A 197 21.51 34.88 1.17
C THR A 197 20.90 35.80 0.10
N SER A 198 19.58 35.75 -0.08
CA SER A 198 18.89 36.57 -1.09
C SER A 198 18.92 38.05 -0.71
N ILE A 199 18.71 38.35 0.58
CA ILE A 199 18.80 39.72 1.13
C ILE A 199 20.24 40.25 1.03
N PHE A 200 21.23 39.40 1.29
CA PHE A 200 22.64 39.75 1.15
C PHE A 200 22.97 40.17 -0.28
N LEU A 201 22.53 39.38 -1.29
CA LEU A 201 22.72 39.72 -2.69
C LEU A 201 22.02 41.04 -3.06
N GLN A 202 20.78 41.23 -2.60
CA GLN A 202 20.03 42.46 -2.81
C GLN A 202 20.80 43.68 -2.27
N LYS A 203 21.26 43.63 -1.01
CA LYS A 203 21.94 44.76 -0.40
C LYS A 203 23.28 45.09 -1.08
N ILE A 204 23.99 44.06 -1.58
CA ILE A 204 25.19 44.25 -2.40
C ILE A 204 24.87 45.03 -3.67
N VAL A 205 23.86 44.59 -4.42
CA VAL A 205 23.50 45.20 -5.71
C VAL A 205 22.96 46.62 -5.51
N ASP A 206 22.14 46.83 -4.50
CA ASP A 206 21.41 48.09 -4.32
C ASP A 206 22.24 49.17 -3.59
N ASN A 207 23.22 48.80 -2.76
CA ASN A 207 23.93 49.77 -1.90
C ASN A 207 25.45 49.65 -1.99
N VAL A 208 26.00 48.44 -1.99
CA VAL A 208 27.46 48.27 -1.98
C VAL A 208 28.09 48.61 -3.33
N LEU A 209 27.51 48.12 -4.43
CA LEU A 209 28.01 48.39 -5.78
C LEU A 209 27.84 49.86 -6.19
N PRO A 210 26.68 50.52 -5.97
CA PRO A 210 26.51 51.92 -6.36
C PRO A 210 27.34 52.90 -5.53
N GLU A 211 27.49 52.66 -4.23
CA GLU A 211 28.25 53.54 -3.33
C GLU A 211 29.76 53.22 -3.32
N GLY A 212 30.19 52.09 -3.89
CA GLY A 212 31.59 51.65 -3.87
C GLY A 212 32.14 51.36 -2.46
N ASN A 213 31.26 51.11 -1.47
CA ASN A 213 31.64 51.00 -0.07
C ASN A 213 32.23 49.61 0.27
N THR A 214 33.56 49.49 0.15
CA THR A 214 34.29 48.24 0.43
C THR A 214 34.26 47.82 1.90
N ASN A 215 34.08 48.76 2.84
CA ASN A 215 33.92 48.43 4.25
C ASN A 215 32.58 47.73 4.51
N LEU A 216 31.49 48.22 3.90
CA LEU A 216 30.19 47.56 3.98
C LEU A 216 30.25 46.18 3.32
N LEU A 217 30.95 46.05 2.19
CA LEU A 217 31.18 44.76 1.53
C LEU A 217 31.87 43.75 2.45
N ASN A 218 32.99 44.15 3.08
CA ASN A 218 33.76 43.28 3.96
C ASN A 218 32.98 42.87 5.22
N LEU A 219 32.23 43.81 5.81
CA LEU A 219 31.36 43.54 6.95
C LEU A 219 30.28 42.51 6.58
N MET A 220 29.55 42.77 5.50
CA MET A 220 28.49 41.88 5.04
C MET A 220 29.04 40.50 4.63
N GLY A 221 30.19 40.46 3.95
CA GLY A 221 30.85 39.22 3.54
C GLY A 221 31.25 38.36 4.74
N THR A 222 31.78 38.99 5.80
CA THR A 222 32.11 38.31 7.06
C THR A 222 30.85 37.72 7.72
N VAL A 223 29.76 38.51 7.79
CA VAL A 223 28.46 38.03 8.30
C VAL A 223 27.95 36.86 7.47
N MET A 224 28.10 36.92 6.15
CA MET A 224 27.64 35.85 5.25
C MET A 224 28.41 34.55 5.46
N ILE A 225 29.73 34.62 5.65
CA ILE A 225 30.55 33.44 5.99
C ILE A 225 30.04 32.82 7.30
N ILE A 226 29.75 33.63 8.31
CA ILE A 226 29.20 33.15 9.60
C ILE A 226 27.84 32.47 9.39
N ILE A 227 26.95 33.08 8.59
CA ILE A 227 25.64 32.50 8.26
C ILE A 227 25.78 31.15 7.55
N ILE A 228 26.68 31.04 6.58
CA ILE A 228 26.94 29.78 5.85
C ILE A 228 27.47 28.71 6.79
N LEU A 229 28.43 29.04 7.67
CA LEU A 229 28.95 28.10 8.67
C LEU A 229 27.84 27.62 9.61
N LEU A 230 26.96 28.53 10.04
CA LEU A 230 25.80 28.19 10.87
C LEU A 230 24.80 27.29 10.12
N GLN A 231 24.53 27.56 8.84
CA GLN A 231 23.68 26.70 8.01
C GLN A 231 24.27 25.28 7.88
N ILE A 232 25.57 25.17 7.63
CA ILE A 232 26.27 23.87 7.54
C ILE A 232 26.13 23.13 8.87
N PHE A 233 26.36 23.80 9.99
CA PHE A 233 26.23 23.20 11.32
C PHE A 233 24.80 22.72 11.60
N ILE A 234 23.78 23.55 11.34
CA ILE A 234 22.37 23.18 11.55
C ILE A 234 21.98 22.00 10.65
N ASN A 235 22.38 22.02 9.37
CA ASN A 235 22.09 20.92 8.46
C ASN A 235 22.77 19.61 8.88
N TYR A 236 24.02 19.70 9.34
CA TYR A 236 24.75 18.56 9.87
C TYR A 236 24.08 17.98 11.12
N ALA A 237 23.73 18.84 12.08
CA ALA A 237 23.01 18.44 13.30
C ALA A 237 21.67 17.78 12.99
N LYS A 238 20.87 18.39 12.09
CA LYS A 238 19.60 17.82 11.61
C LYS A 238 19.79 16.44 10.99
N THR A 239 20.79 16.29 10.11
CA THR A 239 21.07 15.03 9.42
C THR A 239 21.49 13.94 10.41
N LEU A 240 22.39 14.26 11.34
CA LEU A 240 22.80 13.34 12.39
C LEU A 240 21.65 12.89 13.30
N LEU A 241 20.80 13.83 13.72
CA LEU A 241 19.63 13.53 14.54
C LEU A 241 18.65 12.62 13.80
N THR A 242 18.43 12.87 12.51
CA THR A 242 17.57 12.06 11.65
C THR A 242 18.11 10.63 11.53
N ILE A 243 19.41 10.46 11.23
CA ILE A 243 20.04 9.15 11.09
C ILE A 243 20.02 8.36 12.41
N LYS A 244 20.46 8.97 13.52
CA LYS A 244 20.49 8.30 14.83
C LYS A 244 19.08 7.87 15.26
N THR A 245 18.10 8.73 15.02
CA THR A 245 16.70 8.44 15.32
C THR A 245 16.21 7.29 14.46
N GLY A 246 16.44 7.33 13.15
CA GLY A 246 16.13 6.23 12.24
C GLY A 246 16.66 4.92 12.81
N GLN A 247 17.97 4.82 13.03
CA GLN A 247 18.63 3.63 13.56
C GLN A 247 18.07 3.11 14.88
N GLN A 248 17.75 3.97 15.84
CA GLN A 248 17.15 3.54 17.11
C GLN A 248 15.76 2.92 16.91
N ILE A 249 14.97 3.49 16.00
CA ILE A 249 13.66 2.95 15.65
C ILE A 249 13.84 1.63 14.90
N ASP A 250 14.86 1.53 14.04
CA ASP A 250 15.21 0.30 13.29
C ASP A 250 15.49 -0.82 14.26
N ALA A 251 16.39 -0.59 15.21
CA ALA A 251 16.70 -1.54 16.26
C ALA A 251 15.44 -1.92 17.07
N ARG A 252 14.62 -0.95 17.49
CA ARG A 252 13.44 -1.22 18.32
C ARG A 252 12.38 -2.04 17.59
N LEU A 253 12.13 -1.77 16.31
CA LEU A 253 11.18 -2.53 15.49
C LEU A 253 11.68 -3.94 15.21
N ILE A 254 12.93 -4.08 14.79
CA ILE A 254 13.54 -5.39 14.50
C ILE A 254 13.57 -6.24 15.77
N LEU A 255 14.05 -5.71 16.89
CA LEU A 255 14.09 -6.43 18.17
C LEU A 255 12.70 -6.73 18.72
N GLY A 256 11.74 -5.81 18.55
CA GLY A 256 10.34 -6.03 18.96
C GLY A 256 9.69 -7.16 18.17
N TYR A 257 9.88 -7.15 16.84
CA TYR A 257 9.39 -8.20 15.95
C TYR A 257 10.05 -9.54 16.29
N TYR A 258 11.38 -9.57 16.44
CA TYR A 258 12.13 -10.77 16.82
C TYR A 258 11.66 -11.35 18.16
N LYS A 259 11.51 -10.52 19.20
CA LYS A 259 10.99 -10.95 20.51
C LYS A 259 9.58 -11.51 20.44
N HIS A 260 8.72 -10.93 19.60
CA HIS A 260 7.35 -11.43 19.43
C HIS A 260 7.36 -12.76 18.69
N LEU A 261 8.13 -12.84 17.61
CA LEU A 261 8.27 -14.03 16.79
C LEU A 261 8.72 -15.23 17.63
N LEU A 262 9.72 -15.07 18.50
CA LEU A 262 10.19 -16.13 19.40
C LEU A 262 9.14 -16.63 20.42
N LYS A 263 8.03 -15.92 20.62
CA LYS A 263 6.94 -16.33 21.51
C LYS A 263 5.76 -16.98 20.78
N LEU A 264 5.80 -17.04 19.46
CA LEU A 264 4.72 -17.62 18.67
C LEU A 264 4.71 -19.15 18.78
N PRO A 265 3.53 -19.79 18.72
CA PRO A 265 3.42 -21.24 18.78
C PRO A 265 4.03 -21.90 17.53
N GLN A 266 4.47 -23.16 17.66
CA GLN A 266 5.10 -23.95 16.58
C GLN A 266 4.28 -23.94 15.28
N GLN A 267 2.95 -24.01 15.37
CA GLN A 267 2.04 -23.98 14.22
C GLN A 267 2.25 -22.77 13.30
N PHE A 268 2.67 -21.63 13.84
CA PHE A 268 2.99 -20.44 13.05
C PHE A 268 4.23 -20.66 12.18
N PHE A 269 5.27 -21.32 12.71
CA PHE A 269 6.51 -21.60 11.99
C PHE A 269 6.38 -22.72 10.96
N ASP A 270 5.45 -23.64 11.18
CA ASP A 270 5.15 -24.71 10.23
C ASP A 270 4.42 -24.16 8.99
N THR A 271 3.58 -23.13 9.18
CA THR A 271 2.75 -22.53 8.12
C THR A 271 3.45 -21.42 7.34
N MET A 272 4.24 -20.56 7.99
CA MET A 272 4.93 -19.44 7.33
C MET A 272 6.29 -19.82 6.75
N ARG A 273 6.65 -19.22 5.61
CA ARG A 273 8.00 -19.33 5.03
C ARG A 273 8.94 -18.33 5.72
N VAL A 274 10.20 -18.72 5.94
CA VAL A 274 11.21 -17.83 6.56
C VAL A 274 11.38 -16.55 5.75
N GLY A 275 11.38 -16.63 4.41
CA GLY A 275 11.44 -15.45 3.54
C GLY A 275 10.25 -14.50 3.70
N GLU A 276 9.04 -15.02 3.96
CA GLU A 276 7.83 -14.21 4.18
C GLU A 276 7.93 -13.40 5.47
N ILE A 277 8.45 -14.02 6.53
CA ILE A 277 8.72 -13.38 7.82
C ILE A 277 9.74 -12.25 7.65
N ILE A 278 10.87 -12.53 6.98
CA ILE A 278 11.92 -11.54 6.73
C ILE A 278 11.39 -10.38 5.87
N SER A 279 10.60 -10.68 4.82
CA SER A 279 9.99 -9.66 3.97
C SER A 279 9.11 -8.72 4.78
N ARG A 280 8.22 -9.25 5.63
CA ARG A 280 7.33 -8.43 6.47
C ARG A 280 8.09 -7.53 7.45
N MET A 281 9.19 -8.03 8.00
CA MET A 281 10.07 -7.23 8.86
C MET A 281 10.74 -6.11 8.05
N ASN A 282 11.25 -6.40 6.86
CA ASN A 282 11.83 -5.40 5.97
C ASN A 282 10.81 -4.38 5.47
N ASP A 283 9.57 -4.79 5.22
CA ASP A 283 8.49 -3.88 4.84
C ASP A 283 8.13 -2.94 5.99
N ALA A 284 8.11 -3.43 7.24
CA ALA A 284 7.95 -2.56 8.41
C ALA A 284 9.10 -1.54 8.52
N VAL A 285 10.34 -1.96 8.21
CA VAL A 285 11.51 -1.06 8.16
C VAL A 285 11.35 0.02 7.09
N LYS A 286 10.94 -0.37 5.87
CA LYS A 286 10.68 0.55 4.75
C LYS A 286 9.55 1.53 5.06
N ILE A 287 8.43 1.06 5.62
CA ILE A 287 7.29 1.91 6.01
C ILE A 287 7.76 2.97 7.01
N ARG A 288 8.57 2.59 7.99
CA ARG A 288 9.12 3.56 8.94
C ARG A 288 10.11 4.52 8.28
N ALA A 289 10.99 4.05 7.40
CA ALA A 289 11.91 4.93 6.68
C ALA A 289 11.15 5.96 5.83
N PHE A 290 10.05 5.54 5.19
CA PHE A 290 9.13 6.43 4.50
C PHE A 290 8.53 7.50 5.43
N ILE A 291 8.07 7.09 6.63
CA ILE A 291 7.52 8.02 7.62
C ILE A 291 8.57 9.02 8.14
N ASN A 292 9.79 8.57 8.41
CA ASN A 292 10.82 9.41 9.02
C ASN A 292 11.57 10.29 8.00
N ASP A 293 11.89 9.76 6.83
CA ASP A 293 12.75 10.46 5.88
C ASP A 293 11.89 11.21 4.86
N VAL A 294 10.97 10.50 4.20
CA VAL A 294 10.19 11.05 3.09
C VAL A 294 9.12 12.01 3.59
N LEU A 295 8.32 11.60 4.59
CA LEU A 295 7.20 12.41 5.07
C LEU A 295 7.68 13.65 5.85
N ILE A 296 8.69 13.51 6.72
CA ILE A 296 9.26 14.66 7.45
C ILE A 296 9.92 15.63 6.46
N GLY A 297 10.69 15.10 5.50
CA GLY A 297 11.28 15.91 4.43
C GLY A 297 10.21 16.66 3.63
N PHE A 298 9.11 15.98 3.29
CA PHE A 298 7.97 16.61 2.61
C PHE A 298 7.35 17.73 3.45
N ALA A 299 7.07 17.50 4.74
CA ALA A 299 6.51 18.52 5.63
C ALA A 299 7.43 19.74 5.75
N VAL A 300 8.74 19.53 5.89
CA VAL A 300 9.75 20.59 5.90
C VAL A 300 9.75 21.37 4.59
N ASN A 301 9.71 20.68 3.44
CA ASN A 301 9.68 21.33 2.13
C ASN A 301 8.40 22.15 1.91
N VAL A 302 7.25 21.66 2.35
CA VAL A 302 5.99 22.42 2.32
C VAL A 302 6.11 23.67 3.18
N PHE A 303 6.71 23.58 4.36
CA PHE A 303 6.93 24.74 5.22
C PHE A 303 7.89 25.76 4.57
N ILE A 304 9.02 25.30 4.02
CA ILE A 304 9.96 26.14 3.25
C ILE A 304 9.24 26.86 2.12
N LEU A 305 8.40 26.12 1.37
CA LEU A 305 7.66 26.67 0.24
C LEU A 305 6.68 27.76 0.69
N ILE A 306 5.88 27.52 1.74
CA ILE A 306 4.95 28.50 2.28
C ILE A 306 5.68 29.77 2.74
N PHE A 307 6.76 29.62 3.51
CA PHE A 307 7.52 30.76 4.03
C PHE A 307 8.22 31.55 2.91
N SER A 308 8.77 30.86 1.91
CA SER A 308 9.39 31.48 0.74
C SER A 308 8.37 32.26 -0.09
N PHE A 309 7.20 31.67 -0.37
CA PHE A 309 6.13 32.38 -1.08
C PHE A 309 5.61 33.58 -0.27
N ALA A 310 5.41 33.43 1.04
CA ALA A 310 4.98 34.53 1.90
C ALA A 310 5.94 35.74 1.79
N LEU A 311 7.25 35.51 1.86
CA LEU A 311 8.24 36.56 1.62
C LEU A 311 8.21 37.09 0.19
N MET A 312 8.11 36.24 -0.83
CA MET A 312 7.99 36.72 -2.22
C MET A 312 6.78 37.64 -2.42
N PHE A 313 5.65 37.32 -1.78
CA PHE A 313 4.46 38.16 -1.78
C PHE A 313 4.70 39.51 -1.08
N THR A 314 5.48 39.56 -0.01
CA THR A 314 5.83 40.83 0.66
C THR A 314 6.80 41.69 -0.15
N TYR A 315 7.73 41.08 -0.90
CA TYR A 315 8.67 41.83 -1.75
C TYR A 315 8.00 42.34 -3.04
N TYR A 316 7.39 41.46 -3.83
CA TYR A 316 6.70 41.86 -5.06
C TYR A 316 5.67 40.81 -5.52
N TRP A 317 4.42 41.03 -5.14
CA TRP A 317 3.30 40.12 -5.37
C TRP A 317 3.07 39.73 -6.85
N LYS A 318 3.37 40.60 -7.81
CA LYS A 318 3.23 40.29 -9.25
C LYS A 318 4.21 39.21 -9.72
N LEU A 319 5.48 39.23 -9.27
CA LEU A 319 6.44 38.16 -9.58
C LEU A 319 6.09 36.87 -8.84
N ALA A 320 5.59 36.97 -7.60
CA ALA A 320 5.12 35.82 -6.84
C ALA A 320 3.97 35.08 -7.58
N LEU A 321 3.01 35.81 -8.16
CA LEU A 321 1.95 35.21 -8.99
C LEU A 321 2.49 34.52 -10.23
N ILE A 322 3.46 35.12 -10.94
CA ILE A 322 4.10 34.48 -12.10
C ILE A 322 4.76 33.17 -11.67
N MET A 323 5.52 33.17 -10.56
CA MET A 323 6.14 31.94 -10.05
C MET A 323 5.12 30.90 -9.61
N LEU A 324 3.98 31.32 -9.05
CA LEU A 324 2.90 30.41 -8.69
C LEU A 324 2.32 29.68 -9.91
N THR A 325 2.31 30.31 -11.09
CA THR A 325 1.85 29.66 -12.34
C THR A 325 2.80 28.56 -12.86
N VAL A 326 4.06 28.54 -12.42
CA VAL A 326 5.02 27.49 -12.80
C VAL A 326 4.66 26.15 -12.14
N ILE A 327 4.08 26.17 -10.95
CA ILE A 327 3.68 24.96 -10.20
C ILE A 327 2.64 24.12 -10.97
N PRO A 328 1.48 24.65 -11.40
CA PRO A 328 0.50 23.88 -12.18
C PRO A 328 1.06 23.45 -13.53
N LEU A 329 1.91 24.26 -14.18
CA LEU A 329 2.57 23.87 -15.43
C LEU A 329 3.42 22.60 -15.24
N TYR A 330 4.24 22.56 -14.19
CA TYR A 330 5.04 21.38 -13.85
C TYR A 330 4.16 20.17 -13.50
N ALA A 331 3.06 20.38 -12.77
CA ALA A 331 2.11 19.32 -12.44
C ALA A 331 1.44 18.73 -13.69
N ILE A 332 1.10 19.56 -14.68
CA ILE A 332 0.55 19.12 -15.97
C ILE A 332 1.57 18.27 -16.73
N ILE A 333 2.82 18.74 -16.85
CA ILE A 333 3.89 17.99 -17.50
C ILE A 333 4.09 16.63 -16.83
N TYR A 334 4.12 16.61 -15.49
CA TYR A 334 4.23 15.37 -14.72
C TYR A 334 3.05 14.42 -14.97
N TYR A 335 1.81 14.93 -14.99
CA TYR A 335 0.62 14.14 -15.27
C TYR A 335 0.68 13.48 -16.64
N PHE A 336 1.05 14.22 -17.69
CA PHE A 336 1.20 13.68 -19.03
C PHE A 336 2.32 12.64 -19.12
N SER A 337 3.49 12.94 -18.55
CA SER A 337 4.63 12.01 -18.50
C SER A 337 4.26 10.71 -17.80
N ASN A 338 3.60 10.78 -16.64
CA ASN A 338 3.16 9.61 -15.90
C ASN A 338 2.11 8.81 -16.68
N LYS A 339 1.12 9.49 -17.30
CA LYS A 339 0.09 8.82 -18.11
C LYS A 339 0.68 8.06 -19.30
N LEU A 340 1.65 8.66 -20.00
CA LEU A 340 2.36 8.04 -21.12
C LEU A 340 3.23 6.86 -20.66
N ASN A 341 3.94 7.01 -19.54
CA ASN A 341 4.92 6.02 -19.12
C ASN A 341 4.33 4.87 -18.29
N ARG A 342 3.08 4.99 -17.82
CA ARG A 342 2.42 3.98 -16.96
C ARG A 342 2.36 2.59 -17.60
N SER A 343 2.09 2.50 -18.90
CA SER A 343 2.07 1.20 -19.59
C SER A 343 3.45 0.58 -19.69
N THR A 344 4.48 1.40 -19.91
CA THR A 344 5.88 0.94 -19.98
C THR A 344 6.35 0.48 -18.62
N GLN A 345 6.04 1.22 -17.55
CA GLN A 345 6.34 0.83 -16.18
C GLN A 345 5.66 -0.49 -15.80
N ARG A 346 4.38 -0.70 -16.19
CA ARG A 346 3.69 -1.98 -15.97
C ARG A 346 4.38 -3.14 -16.69
N LYS A 347 4.72 -2.97 -17.97
CA LYS A 347 5.47 -3.98 -18.75
C LYS A 347 6.85 -4.27 -18.16
N LEU A 348 7.55 -3.25 -17.65
CA LEU A 348 8.85 -3.42 -17.00
C LEU A 348 8.71 -4.24 -15.71
N MET A 349 7.71 -3.94 -14.87
CA MET A 349 7.46 -4.72 -13.65
C MET A 349 7.09 -6.18 -13.96
N GLU A 350 6.28 -6.42 -14.99
CA GLU A 350 5.93 -7.78 -15.45
C GLU A 350 7.18 -8.55 -15.90
N LYS A 351 8.01 -7.96 -16.78
CA LYS A 351 9.25 -8.60 -17.24
C LYS A 351 10.27 -8.82 -16.14
N SER A 352 10.37 -7.91 -15.16
CA SER A 352 11.25 -8.09 -14.01
C SER A 352 10.80 -9.26 -13.13
N ALA A 353 9.49 -9.44 -12.93
CA ALA A 353 8.96 -10.58 -12.20
C ALA A 353 9.20 -11.91 -12.95
N ASP A 354 9.04 -11.93 -14.27
CA ASP A 354 9.35 -13.10 -15.10
C ASP A 354 10.84 -13.47 -15.01
N LEU A 355 11.73 -12.48 -15.07
CA LEU A 355 13.17 -12.70 -14.92
C LEU A 355 13.51 -13.27 -13.53
N GLU A 356 12.92 -12.72 -12.46
CA GLU A 356 13.14 -13.20 -11.10
C GLU A 356 12.65 -14.65 -10.94
N ASN A 357 11.50 -15.00 -11.51
CA ASN A 357 11.00 -16.38 -11.54
C ASN A 357 11.95 -17.31 -12.30
N GLN A 358 12.42 -16.92 -13.48
CA GLN A 358 13.38 -17.71 -14.27
C GLN A 358 14.70 -17.93 -13.52
N LEU A 359 15.19 -16.90 -12.82
CA LEU A 359 16.40 -17.01 -12.00
C LEU A 359 16.19 -18.02 -10.86
N VAL A 360 15.08 -17.93 -10.13
CA VAL A 360 14.75 -18.87 -9.05
C VAL A 360 14.59 -20.30 -9.58
N GLU A 361 13.94 -20.48 -10.73
CA GLU A 361 13.78 -21.79 -11.37
C GLU A 361 15.14 -22.36 -11.79
N SER A 362 16.01 -21.54 -12.39
CA SER A 362 17.35 -21.98 -12.81
C SER A 362 18.20 -22.42 -11.62
N VAL A 363 18.16 -21.68 -10.50
CA VAL A 363 18.94 -21.99 -9.29
C VAL A 363 18.40 -23.24 -8.59
N ASN A 364 17.09 -23.49 -8.59
CA ASN A 364 16.51 -24.71 -8.03
C ASN A 364 16.67 -25.94 -8.93
N SER A 365 16.97 -25.73 -10.22
CA SER A 365 17.19 -26.81 -11.19
C SER A 365 18.62 -27.36 -11.22
N VAL A 366 19.55 -26.69 -10.54
CA VAL A 366 20.93 -27.13 -10.27
C VAL A 366 20.97 -27.77 -8.89
#